data_AF-A0AAU8YNT9-F1
#
_entry.id   AF-A0AAU8YNT9-F1
#
_cell.length_a   1.000
_cell.length_b   1.000
_cell.length_c   1.000
_cell.angle_alpha   90.00
_cell.angle_beta   90.00
_cell.angle_gamma   90.00
#
_symmetry.space_group_name_H-M   'P 1'
#
loop_
_entity.id
_entity.type
_entity.pdbx_description
1 polymer ?
#
loop_
_entity_poly.entity_id
_entity_poly.type
_entity_poly.pdbx_seq_one_letter_code
_entity_poly.pdbx_strand_id
1 'polypeptide(L)'
;MLWACILLPQLALDTVLRERDDPDTPLVLIGGPTQRRVLQAVNPAAAALGLRAGQTLTAARALADGFTCVEADPKRIDQVQQLLAAWAYRFSAQVSLHYPRALLLEVGSSLQLFGPWPLFEARLRQELAELGLRQRIVLASNPVAARMLANGHDGLAVGDVDATRAALLGMPITRVGLPAEAAEAFARMGLHQLGQVLALPRDTLARRFAAQVQLHLDQLLGQRNLGLDFYQPPDRFETRLELNFDVESHQALLFPLRRMLNDLAAFLAGRDCGVQRFCLHLEHAEGPDTLLKVGLLAAERDAAMLFELARGRLEPLRIPAPVRNLRLVAEDLPPFVPQHQALFDPRAQQAQPWAQLRERLRARLGDEAVKGLGAAADHRPECAWQLAEQGAQGNMPVAPGSRPGWLLSAPIALDDAAYQVQGYAERIESGWWDGGDVRRDYYRIETRDGLRGWAYRDLSQAGPLWLQGWFA
;
A
#
# COMPACT_ATOMS: atom_id res chain seq x y z
N MET A 1 -5.12 26.68 7.09
CA MET A 1 -4.75 25.25 7.02
C MET A 1 -4.43 24.81 8.43
N LEU A 2 -4.81 23.61 8.83
CA LEU A 2 -4.61 23.11 10.19
C LEU A 2 -3.55 22.04 10.17
N TRP A 3 -2.51 22.21 10.98
CA TRP A 3 -1.36 21.31 10.99
C TRP A 3 -1.21 20.68 12.37
N ALA A 4 -1.16 19.36 12.40
CA ALA A 4 -0.80 18.60 13.57
C ALA A 4 0.70 18.26 13.52
N CYS A 5 1.40 18.42 14.64
CA CYS A 5 2.71 17.87 14.84
C CYS A 5 2.64 16.72 15.84
N ILE A 6 3.13 15.56 15.44
CA ILE A 6 3.36 14.41 16.31
C ILE A 6 4.86 14.35 16.59
N LEU A 7 5.28 14.78 17.78
CA LEU A 7 6.66 14.74 18.23
C LEU A 7 6.92 13.45 19.01
N LEU A 8 7.98 12.74 18.67
CA LEU A 8 8.39 11.47 19.29
C LEU A 8 9.69 11.70 20.08
N PRO A 9 9.62 12.29 21.30
CA PRO A 9 10.80 12.79 22.01
C PRO A 9 11.86 11.72 22.26
N GLN A 10 11.41 10.48 22.48
CA GLN A 10 12.25 9.33 22.82
C GLN A 10 12.19 8.22 21.76
N LEU A 11 11.93 8.56 20.49
CA LEU A 11 11.77 7.60 19.39
C LEU A 11 12.82 6.48 19.38
N ALA A 12 14.10 6.85 19.49
CA ALA A 12 15.21 5.88 19.53
C ALA A 12 15.05 4.86 20.67
N LEU A 13 14.68 5.32 21.86
CA LEU A 13 14.48 4.47 23.02
C LEU A 13 13.26 3.57 22.84
N ASP A 14 12.15 4.12 22.34
CA ASP A 14 10.92 3.35 22.09
C ASP A 14 11.17 2.20 21.11
N THR A 15 11.99 2.42 20.07
CA THR A 15 12.31 1.35 19.10
C THR A 15 12.95 0.12 19.75
N VAL A 16 13.73 0.30 20.83
CA VAL A 16 14.39 -0.79 21.54
C VAL A 16 13.48 -1.37 22.61
N LEU A 17 12.77 -0.53 23.36
CA LEU A 17 11.88 -0.97 24.44
C LEU A 17 10.76 -1.90 23.95
N ARG A 18 10.24 -1.66 22.75
CA ARG A 18 9.19 -2.48 22.11
C ARG A 18 9.58 -3.94 21.84
N GLU A 19 10.88 -4.24 21.76
CA GLU A 19 11.37 -5.60 21.48
C GLU A 19 11.75 -6.36 22.76
N ARG A 20 11.57 -5.76 23.94
CA ARG A 20 11.93 -6.39 25.22
C ARG A 20 10.68 -6.89 25.93
N ASP A 21 10.84 -8.01 26.63
CA ASP A 21 9.80 -8.58 27.48
C ASP A 21 9.49 -7.69 28.69
N ASP A 22 10.52 -7.02 29.24
CA ASP A 22 10.40 -6.09 30.37
C ASP A 22 10.99 -4.70 30.03
N PRO A 23 10.13 -3.73 29.65
CA PRO A 23 10.55 -2.37 29.30
C PRO A 23 10.97 -1.51 30.51
N ASP A 24 10.65 -1.93 31.74
CA ASP A 24 10.95 -1.19 32.96
C ASP A 24 12.33 -1.54 33.55
N THR A 25 13.06 -2.49 32.94
CA THR A 25 14.47 -2.75 33.28
C THR A 25 15.37 -1.55 32.95
N PRO A 26 16.35 -1.17 33.81
CA PRO A 26 17.24 -0.05 33.53
C PRO A 26 18.00 -0.22 32.20
N LEU A 27 17.78 0.72 31.28
CA LEU A 27 18.31 0.69 29.91
C LEU A 27 18.86 2.05 29.51
N VAL A 28 20.03 2.04 28.89
CA VAL A 28 20.63 3.22 28.26
C VAL A 28 20.97 2.95 26.81
N LEU A 29 20.69 3.92 25.96
CA LEU A 29 21.20 3.94 24.58
C LEU A 29 22.55 4.65 24.58
N ILE A 30 23.55 4.01 23.99
CA ILE A 30 24.90 4.55 23.85
C ILE A 30 25.17 4.96 22.41
N GLY A 31 25.96 6.04 22.25
CA GLY A 31 26.43 6.52 20.95
C GLY A 31 27.80 7.21 21.07
N GLY A 32 28.21 7.88 19.99
CA GLY A 32 29.51 8.55 19.89
C GLY A 32 30.65 7.60 19.50
N PRO A 33 31.88 8.10 19.27
CA PRO A 33 33.01 7.29 18.84
C PRO A 33 33.44 6.27 19.92
N THR A 34 34.06 5.17 19.51
CA THR A 34 34.45 4.06 20.41
C THR A 34 35.34 4.51 21.57
N GLN A 35 36.17 5.52 21.34
CA GLN A 35 37.07 6.13 22.35
C GLN A 35 36.32 6.95 23.40
N ARG A 36 35.09 7.40 23.13
CA ARG A 36 34.28 8.22 24.04
C ARG A 36 32.80 7.93 23.85
N ARG A 37 32.36 6.78 24.35
CA ARG A 37 30.94 6.42 24.40
C ARG A 37 30.20 7.31 25.39
N VAL A 38 29.05 7.83 24.95
CA VAL A 38 28.16 8.67 25.74
C VAL A 38 26.75 8.10 25.77
N LEU A 39 26.03 8.35 26.86
CA LEU A 39 24.63 7.99 27.00
C LEU A 39 23.80 8.95 26.14
N GLN A 40 23.20 8.46 25.06
CA GLN A 40 22.36 9.26 24.18
C GLN A 40 20.94 9.42 24.72
N ALA A 41 20.39 8.34 25.31
CA ALA A 41 19.09 8.34 25.96
C ALA A 41 19.09 7.38 27.14
N VAL A 42 18.25 7.66 28.13
CA VAL A 42 18.07 6.84 29.34
C VAL A 42 16.58 6.61 29.54
N ASN A 43 16.18 5.37 29.86
CA ASN A 43 14.80 5.11 30.25
C ASN A 43 14.52 5.59 31.68
N PRO A 44 13.24 5.67 32.12
CA PRO A 44 12.90 6.13 33.46
C PRO A 44 13.58 5.35 34.59
N ALA A 45 13.70 4.02 34.46
CA ALA A 45 14.36 3.19 35.45
C ALA A 45 15.87 3.47 35.56
N ALA A 46 16.57 3.65 34.43
CA ALA A 46 17.97 4.09 34.42
C ALA A 46 18.13 5.51 34.98
N ALA A 47 17.18 6.41 34.70
CA ALA A 47 17.19 7.75 35.26
C ALA A 47 17.02 7.76 36.80
N ALA A 48 16.23 6.83 37.35
CA ALA A 48 16.08 6.64 38.79
C ALA A 48 17.38 6.19 39.49
N LEU A 49 18.29 5.55 38.74
CA LEU A 49 19.65 5.24 39.21
C LEU A 49 20.62 6.45 39.13
N GLY A 50 20.12 7.63 38.75
CA GLY A 50 20.92 8.85 38.62
C GLY A 50 21.62 9.04 37.26
N LEU A 51 21.36 8.15 36.29
CA LEU A 51 21.92 8.23 34.95
C LEU A 51 21.23 9.34 34.13
N ARG A 52 22.00 10.05 33.31
CA ARG A 52 21.51 11.17 32.49
C ARG A 52 22.09 11.12 31.08
N ALA A 53 21.28 11.51 30.10
CA ALA A 53 21.75 11.72 28.74
C ALA A 53 22.89 12.76 28.71
N GLY A 54 23.90 12.52 27.88
CA GLY A 54 25.13 13.32 27.77
C GLY A 54 26.28 12.86 28.67
N GLN A 55 26.04 12.01 29.68
CA GLN A 55 27.10 11.43 30.51
C GLN A 55 28.00 10.48 29.69
N THR A 56 29.29 10.38 30.05
CA THR A 56 30.16 9.35 29.50
C THR A 56 29.78 7.98 30.06
N LEU A 57 29.97 6.92 29.28
CA LEU A 57 29.68 5.56 29.74
C LEU A 57 30.53 5.18 30.97
N THR A 58 31.75 5.71 31.08
CA THR A 58 32.59 5.53 32.27
C THR A 58 32.02 6.19 33.50
N ALA A 59 31.51 7.43 33.39
CA ALA A 59 30.87 8.12 34.50
C ALA A 59 29.56 7.43 34.92
N ALA A 60 28.77 6.95 33.96
CA ALA A 60 27.56 6.19 34.23
C ALA A 60 27.84 4.89 35.01
N ARG A 61 28.84 4.12 34.59
CA ARG A 61 29.27 2.88 35.29
C ARG A 61 29.86 3.14 36.68
N ALA A 62 30.36 4.35 36.95
CA ALA A 62 30.82 4.72 38.28
C ALA A 62 29.67 5.14 39.21
N LEU A 63 28.53 5.58 38.65
CA LEU A 63 27.36 6.04 39.40
C LEU A 63 26.42 4.91 39.79
N ALA A 64 26.23 3.93 38.91
CA ALA A 64 25.29 2.84 39.13
C ALA A 64 25.75 1.56 38.41
N ASP A 65 25.29 0.42 38.93
CA ASP A 65 25.39 -0.90 38.29
C ASP A 65 23.99 -1.41 37.91
N GLY A 66 23.93 -2.53 37.16
CA GLY A 66 22.66 -3.21 36.87
C GLY A 66 21.82 -2.62 35.73
N PHE A 67 22.42 -1.82 34.84
CA PHE A 67 21.76 -1.31 33.63
C PHE A 67 22.28 -1.95 32.34
N THR A 68 21.38 -2.15 31.39
CA THR A 68 21.71 -2.67 30.05
C THR A 68 22.15 -1.53 29.14
N CYS A 69 23.18 -1.75 28.32
CA CYS A 69 23.61 -0.82 27.28
C CYS A 69 23.24 -1.38 25.90
N VAL A 70 22.58 -0.57 25.07
CA VAL A 70 22.29 -0.90 23.67
C VAL A 70 22.84 0.22 22.79
N GLU A 71 23.52 -0.14 21.70
CA GLU A 71 24.05 0.84 20.75
C GLU A 71 22.90 1.43 19.92
N ALA A 72 22.86 2.76 19.81
CA ALA A 72 21.85 3.41 18.98
C ALA A 72 22.14 3.14 17.51
N ASP A 73 21.13 2.61 16.80
CA ASP A 73 21.18 2.38 15.35
C ASP A 73 20.38 3.48 14.62
N PRO A 74 21.06 4.44 13.96
CA PRO A 74 20.39 5.48 13.19
C PRO A 74 19.52 4.94 12.07
N LYS A 75 19.93 3.84 11.40
CA LYS A 75 19.18 3.27 10.28
C LYS A 75 17.84 2.75 10.73
N ARG A 76 17.79 2.12 11.91
CA ARG A 76 16.57 1.62 12.51
C ARG A 76 15.61 2.75 12.91
N ILE A 77 16.14 3.88 13.39
CA ILE A 77 15.34 5.08 13.67
C ILE A 77 14.72 5.61 12.39
N ASP A 78 15.50 5.71 11.30
CA ASP A 78 15.01 6.18 10.00
C ASP A 78 13.93 5.25 9.43
N GLN A 79 14.12 3.93 9.52
CA GLN A 79 13.12 2.94 9.11
C GLN A 79 11.80 3.12 9.87
N VAL A 80 11.85 3.33 11.19
CA VAL A 80 10.64 3.57 11.98
C VAL A 80 10.00 4.91 11.62
N GLN A 81 10.77 5.97 11.32
CA GLN A 81 10.20 7.23 10.84
C GLN A 81 9.47 7.06 9.51
N GLN A 82 10.02 6.28 8.57
CA GLN A 82 9.36 5.98 7.30
C GLN A 82 8.07 5.16 7.50
N LEU A 83 8.10 4.16 8.39
CA LEU A 83 6.90 3.39 8.77
C LEU A 83 5.82 4.31 9.35
N LEU A 84 6.21 5.26 10.20
CA LEU A 84 5.30 6.22 10.80
C LEU A 84 4.75 7.23 9.79
N ALA A 85 5.54 7.62 8.78
CA ALA A 85 5.06 8.42 7.67
C ALA A 85 3.99 7.67 6.87
N ALA A 86 4.23 6.39 6.57
CA ALA A 86 3.27 5.52 5.90
C ALA A 86 1.98 5.33 6.72
N TRP A 87 2.10 5.14 8.03
CA TRP A 87 0.96 5.09 8.95
C TRP A 87 0.17 6.41 8.93
N ALA A 88 0.87 7.55 9.03
CA ALA A 88 0.28 8.88 9.00
C ALA A 88 -0.41 9.20 7.66
N TYR A 89 0.08 8.64 6.56
CA TYR A 89 -0.45 8.86 5.22
C TYR A 89 -1.90 8.38 5.07
N ARG A 90 -2.33 7.38 5.87
CA ARG A 90 -3.73 6.94 5.97
C ARG A 90 -4.69 8.04 6.43
N PHE A 91 -4.17 9.08 7.06
CA PHE A 91 -4.93 10.17 7.66
C PHE A 91 -4.82 11.48 6.88
N SER A 92 -3.77 11.66 6.10
CA SER A 92 -3.54 12.86 5.30
C SER A 92 -2.58 12.55 4.15
N ALA A 93 -2.86 13.10 2.96
CA ALA A 93 -1.92 13.05 1.85
C ALA A 93 -0.72 14.00 2.04
N GLN A 94 -0.78 14.93 3.01
CA GLN A 94 0.28 15.89 3.31
C GLN A 94 0.96 15.54 4.63
N VAL A 95 1.81 14.53 4.59
CA VAL A 95 2.66 14.11 5.71
C VAL A 95 4.09 14.53 5.40
N SER A 96 4.80 15.16 6.34
CA SER A 96 6.20 15.54 6.16
C SER A 96 7.09 15.07 7.32
N LEU A 97 8.29 14.59 6.95
CA LEU A 97 9.37 14.20 7.84
C LEU A 97 10.45 15.28 7.99
N HIS A 98 10.14 16.53 7.62
CA HIS A 98 11.10 17.63 7.58
C HIS A 98 11.90 17.83 8.89
N TYR A 99 11.26 17.54 10.04
CA TYR A 99 11.92 17.64 11.35
C TYR A 99 12.25 16.25 11.91
N PRO A 100 13.43 16.07 12.53
CA PRO A 100 13.82 14.79 13.10
C PRO A 100 12.88 14.40 14.24
N ARG A 101 12.51 13.12 14.29
CA ARG A 101 11.61 12.54 15.30
C ARG A 101 10.25 13.23 15.36
N ALA A 102 9.78 13.81 14.26
CA ALA A 102 8.48 14.44 14.21
C ALA A 102 7.79 14.15 12.88
N LEU A 103 6.46 14.00 12.94
CA LEU A 103 5.60 13.96 11.78
C LEU A 103 4.81 15.27 11.74
N LEU A 104 4.76 15.90 10.59
CA LEU A 104 3.86 17.02 10.31
C LEU A 104 2.73 16.52 9.42
N LEU A 105 1.49 16.77 9.81
CA LEU A 105 0.31 16.33 9.08
C LEU A 105 -0.62 17.53 8.87
N GLU A 106 -1.00 17.82 7.61
CA GLU A 106 -2.15 18.70 7.38
C GLU A 106 -3.42 17.90 7.72
N VAL A 107 -4.20 18.39 8.66
CA VAL A 107 -5.37 17.68 9.16
C VAL A 107 -6.68 18.40 8.86
N GLY A 108 -6.63 19.65 8.40
CA GLY A 108 -7.81 20.45 8.11
C GLY A 108 -8.71 19.80 7.06
N SER A 109 -8.13 19.26 5.99
CA SER A 109 -8.88 18.54 4.95
C SER A 109 -9.43 17.19 5.43
N SER A 110 -8.83 16.60 6.47
CA SER A 110 -9.16 15.27 6.97
C SER A 110 -10.27 15.27 8.04
N LEU A 111 -10.60 16.41 8.63
CA LEU A 111 -11.61 16.52 9.70
C LEU A 111 -13.01 16.05 9.27
N GLN A 112 -13.36 16.16 7.98
CA GLN A 112 -14.66 15.67 7.49
C GLN A 112 -14.76 14.13 7.53
N LEU A 113 -13.64 13.43 7.38
CA LEU A 113 -13.58 11.97 7.37
C LEU A 113 -13.41 11.39 8.79
N PHE A 114 -12.58 12.04 9.60
CA PHE A 114 -12.22 11.52 10.94
C PHE A 114 -12.92 12.24 12.09
N GLY A 115 -13.78 13.22 11.80
CA GLY A 115 -14.51 13.99 12.79
C GLY A 115 -13.71 15.15 13.39
N PRO A 116 -14.24 15.79 14.45
CA PRO A 116 -13.61 16.95 15.08
C PRO A 116 -12.27 16.58 15.73
N TRP A 117 -11.38 17.56 15.85
CA TRP A 117 -10.00 17.35 16.32
C TRP A 117 -9.87 16.52 17.61
N PRO A 118 -10.67 16.71 18.68
CA PRO A 118 -10.50 15.90 19.90
C PRO A 118 -10.68 14.39 19.68
N LEU A 119 -11.63 14.00 18.82
CA LEU A 119 -11.86 12.59 18.48
C LEU A 119 -10.72 12.05 17.62
N PHE A 120 -10.28 12.86 16.65
CA PHE A 120 -9.18 12.49 15.77
C PHE A 120 -7.84 12.38 16.53
N GLU A 121 -7.53 13.32 17.41
CA GLU A 121 -6.36 13.28 18.29
C GLU A 121 -6.36 12.04 19.19
N ALA A 122 -7.51 11.73 19.81
CA ALA A 122 -7.64 10.53 20.64
C ALA A 122 -7.32 9.25 19.86
N ARG A 123 -7.81 9.15 18.61
CA ARG A 123 -7.48 8.04 17.72
C ARG A 123 -5.99 7.97 17.39
N LEU A 124 -5.38 9.09 17.00
CA LEU A 124 -3.93 9.14 16.72
C LEU A 124 -3.12 8.70 17.95
N ARG A 125 -3.50 9.15 19.15
CA ARG A 125 -2.84 8.76 20.39
C ARG A 125 -3.00 7.28 20.70
N GLN A 126 -4.20 6.73 20.50
CA GLN A 126 -4.47 5.31 20.73
C GLN A 126 -3.61 4.45 19.80
N GLU A 127 -3.65 4.70 18.48
CA GLU A 127 -2.89 3.91 17.51
C GLU A 127 -1.36 4.01 17.78
N LEU A 128 -0.83 5.17 18.17
CA LEU A 128 0.59 5.33 18.52
C LEU A 128 0.96 4.64 19.84
N ALA A 129 0.06 4.65 20.83
CA ALA A 129 0.27 3.95 22.10
C ALA A 129 0.27 2.43 21.92
N GLU A 130 -0.60 1.90 21.06
CA GLU A 130 -0.62 0.48 20.66
C GLU A 130 0.68 0.07 19.94
N LEU A 131 1.32 1.00 19.22
CA LEU A 131 2.66 0.82 18.64
C LEU A 131 3.80 0.94 19.66
N GLY A 132 3.50 1.16 20.94
CA GLY A 132 4.48 1.30 22.02
C GLY A 132 5.34 2.57 21.92
N LEU A 133 4.82 3.62 21.28
CA LEU A 133 5.53 4.88 21.10
C LEU A 133 5.04 5.92 22.11
N ARG A 134 5.95 6.77 22.60
CA ARG A 134 5.57 7.98 23.34
C ARG A 134 5.58 9.19 22.43
N GLN A 135 4.45 9.88 22.40
CA GLN A 135 4.22 11.04 21.55
C GLN A 135 3.81 12.27 22.35
N ARG A 136 4.05 13.44 21.75
CA ARG A 136 3.33 14.67 22.04
C ARG A 136 2.62 15.11 20.78
N ILE A 137 1.36 15.52 20.90
CA ILE A 137 0.58 15.99 19.76
C ILE A 137 0.16 17.44 20.02
N VAL A 138 0.38 18.29 19.02
CA VAL A 138 -0.06 19.70 19.03
C VAL A 138 -0.67 20.05 17.69
N LEU A 139 -1.77 20.79 17.71
CA LEU A 139 -2.42 21.36 16.53
C LEU A 139 -2.18 22.87 16.46
N ALA A 140 -1.79 23.38 15.30
CA ALA A 140 -1.62 24.81 15.05
C ALA A 140 -2.02 25.24 13.63
N SER A 141 -2.04 26.54 13.38
CA SER A 141 -2.38 27.13 12.06
C SER A 141 -1.30 26.96 10.98
N ASN A 142 -0.09 26.54 11.34
CA ASN A 142 1.01 26.28 10.40
C ASN A 142 1.97 25.20 10.94
N PRO A 143 2.73 24.50 10.07
CA PRO A 143 3.53 23.35 10.48
C PRO A 143 4.70 23.71 11.40
N VAL A 144 5.33 24.88 11.21
CA VAL A 144 6.46 25.31 12.03
C VAL A 144 6.01 25.62 13.46
N ALA A 145 4.89 26.33 13.60
CA ALA A 145 4.28 26.59 14.90
C ALA A 145 3.89 25.29 15.61
N ALA A 146 3.21 24.37 14.92
CA ALA A 146 2.84 23.07 15.50
C ALA A 146 4.07 22.33 16.04
N ARG A 147 5.17 22.29 15.26
CA ARG A 147 6.42 21.64 15.67
C ARG A 147 7.07 22.31 16.86
N MET A 148 7.14 23.64 16.89
CA MET A 148 7.80 24.37 17.96
C MET A 148 7.01 24.31 19.26
N LEU A 149 5.68 24.46 19.19
CA LEU A 149 4.80 24.32 20.35
C LEU A 149 4.89 22.92 20.98
N ALA A 150 5.09 21.86 20.19
CA ALA A 150 5.31 20.50 20.72
C ALA A 150 6.57 20.37 21.61
N ASN A 151 7.52 21.31 21.57
CA ASN A 151 8.65 21.34 22.51
C ASN A 151 8.23 21.76 23.93
N GLY A 152 7.10 22.46 24.07
CA GLY A 152 6.58 22.97 25.35
C GLY A 152 5.27 22.32 25.80
N HIS A 153 4.51 21.76 24.87
CA HIS A 153 3.13 21.35 25.10
C HIS A 153 2.86 19.91 24.62
N ASP A 154 1.83 19.31 25.22
CA ASP A 154 1.19 18.10 24.75
C ASP A 154 -0.33 18.27 24.87
N GLY A 155 -1.08 18.00 23.80
CA GLY A 155 -2.54 18.18 23.74
C GLY A 155 -3.00 19.63 23.52
N LEU A 156 -2.09 20.54 23.17
CA LEU A 156 -2.46 21.91 22.82
C LEU A 156 -3.08 21.94 21.42
N ALA A 157 -4.29 22.49 21.32
CA ALA A 157 -4.97 22.69 20.04
C ALA A 157 -5.32 24.16 19.83
N VAL A 158 -4.64 24.82 18.90
CA VAL A 158 -4.88 26.22 18.51
C VAL A 158 -5.29 26.28 17.05
N GLY A 159 -6.58 26.51 16.82
CA GLY A 159 -7.20 26.32 15.50
C GLY A 159 -7.05 27.48 14.51
N ASP A 160 -6.70 28.66 15.01
CA ASP A 160 -6.59 29.88 14.20
C ASP A 160 -5.21 30.54 14.38
N VAL A 161 -4.94 31.52 13.51
CA VAL A 161 -3.65 32.21 13.44
C VAL A 161 -3.38 33.03 14.70
N ASP A 162 -4.41 33.67 15.27
CA ASP A 162 -4.27 34.53 16.44
C ASP A 162 -4.03 33.72 17.72
N ALA A 163 -4.79 32.63 17.92
CA ALA A 163 -4.57 31.68 19.00
C ALA A 163 -3.18 31.02 18.89
N THR A 164 -2.76 30.65 17.67
CA THR A 164 -1.41 30.13 17.42
C THR A 164 -0.34 31.15 17.83
N ARG A 165 -0.50 32.41 17.39
CA ARG A 165 0.43 33.50 17.73
C ARG A 165 0.48 33.73 19.24
N ALA A 166 -0.67 33.77 19.92
CA ALA A 166 -0.74 33.95 21.36
C ALA A 166 0.01 32.85 22.13
N ALA A 167 -0.17 31.59 21.73
CA ALA A 167 0.54 30.45 22.32
C ALA A 167 2.07 30.56 22.10
N LEU A 168 2.49 31.02 20.92
CA LEU A 168 3.91 31.17 20.59
C LEU A 168 4.59 32.28 21.39
N LEU A 169 3.91 33.39 21.71
CA LEU A 169 4.53 34.52 22.41
C LEU A 169 5.14 34.13 23.77
N GLY A 170 4.52 33.19 24.48
CA GLY A 170 5.00 32.68 25.77
C GLY A 170 6.10 31.63 25.69
N MET A 171 6.46 31.15 24.49
CA MET A 171 7.46 30.11 24.34
C MET A 171 8.88 30.62 24.66
N PRO A 172 9.69 29.84 25.41
CA PRO A 172 11.09 30.16 25.63
C PRO A 172 11.86 30.20 24.31
N ILE A 173 12.74 31.18 24.14
CA ILE A 173 13.56 31.32 22.93
C ILE A 173 14.44 30.10 22.62
N THR A 174 14.78 29.30 23.64
CA THR A 174 15.54 28.05 23.51
C THR A 174 14.70 26.90 22.94
N ARG A 175 13.37 27.04 22.90
CA ARG A 175 12.42 26.02 22.43
C ARG A 175 11.70 26.40 21.15
N VAL A 176 11.88 27.61 20.63
CA VAL A 176 11.28 28.05 19.37
C VAL A 176 12.10 27.70 18.14
N GLY A 177 13.17 26.88 18.26
CA GLY A 177 13.88 26.32 17.10
C GLY A 177 14.87 27.26 16.41
N LEU A 178 15.30 28.32 17.10
CA LEU A 178 16.39 29.17 16.63
C LEU A 178 17.73 28.44 16.71
N PRO A 179 18.72 28.83 15.87
CA PRO A 179 20.10 28.39 16.04
C PRO A 179 20.60 28.65 17.47
N ALA A 180 21.39 27.72 18.03
CA ALA A 180 21.83 27.80 19.43
C ALA A 180 22.53 29.14 19.74
N GLU A 181 23.42 29.58 18.85
CA GLU A 181 24.13 30.86 18.98
C GLU A 181 23.18 32.07 19.05
N ALA A 182 22.10 32.05 18.24
CA ALA A 182 21.09 33.11 18.25
C ALA A 182 20.28 33.09 19.55
N ALA A 183 19.86 31.91 20.01
CA ALA A 183 19.16 31.77 21.28
C ALA A 183 20.04 32.21 22.46
N GLU A 184 21.33 31.84 22.49
CA GLU A 184 22.27 32.29 23.53
C GLU A 184 22.52 33.80 23.49
N ALA A 185 22.62 34.38 22.29
CA ALA A 185 22.74 35.83 22.13
C ALA A 185 21.51 36.57 22.66
N PHE A 186 20.29 36.11 22.34
CA PHE A 186 19.06 36.68 22.92
C PHE A 186 19.02 36.51 24.45
N ALA A 187 19.39 35.34 24.97
CA ALA A 187 19.46 35.11 26.41
C ALA A 187 20.43 36.07 27.12
N ARG A 188 21.61 36.32 26.54
CA ARG A 188 22.59 37.31 27.05
C ARG A 188 22.07 38.75 27.01
N MET A 189 21.13 39.05 26.11
CA MET A 189 20.44 40.34 26.03
C MET A 189 19.25 40.44 27.02
N GLY A 190 18.98 39.41 27.82
CA GLY A 190 17.85 39.35 28.75
C GLY A 190 16.50 38.99 28.10
N LEU A 191 16.52 38.52 26.85
CA LEU A 191 15.34 38.14 26.09
C LEU A 191 15.18 36.62 26.17
N HIS A 192 14.26 36.16 27.00
CA HIS A 192 14.05 34.73 27.28
C HIS A 192 12.79 34.16 26.62
N GLN A 193 11.86 35.01 26.18
CA GLN A 193 10.61 34.60 25.55
C GLN A 193 10.47 35.17 24.14
N LEU A 194 9.75 34.45 23.27
CA LEU A 194 9.54 34.87 21.88
C LEU A 194 8.87 36.23 21.78
N GLY A 195 7.87 36.52 22.63
CA GLY A 195 7.17 37.80 22.61
C GLY A 195 8.10 39.00 22.84
N GLN A 196 9.14 38.83 23.65
CA GLN A 196 10.14 39.87 23.89
C GLN A 196 11.01 40.12 22.65
N VAL A 197 11.35 39.05 21.92
CA VAL A 197 12.10 39.16 20.64
C VAL A 197 11.24 39.83 19.57
N LEU A 198 9.95 39.47 19.47
CA LEU A 198 9.03 40.03 18.49
C LEU A 198 8.64 41.50 18.76
N ALA A 199 8.86 41.99 19.98
CA ALA A 199 8.70 43.40 20.31
C ALA A 199 9.85 44.28 19.78
N LEU A 200 10.98 43.68 19.38
CA LEU A 200 12.11 44.42 18.82
C LEU A 200 11.82 44.87 17.37
N PRO A 201 12.34 46.04 16.95
CA PRO A 201 12.23 46.47 15.56
C PRO A 201 12.91 45.47 14.61
N ARG A 202 12.23 45.09 13.52
CA ARG A 202 12.74 44.08 12.56
C ARG A 202 14.10 44.46 11.99
N ASP A 203 14.35 45.74 11.71
CA ASP A 203 15.63 46.22 11.17
C ASP A 203 16.79 45.98 12.15
N THR A 204 16.53 46.04 13.46
CA THR A 204 17.55 45.79 14.48
C THR A 204 17.92 44.31 14.53
N LEU A 205 16.92 43.42 14.38
CA LEU A 205 17.14 41.98 14.27
C LEU A 205 17.95 41.64 13.02
N ALA A 206 17.61 42.23 11.87
CA ALA A 206 18.28 41.96 10.59
C ALA A 206 19.76 42.37 10.58
N ARG A 207 20.12 43.46 11.29
CA ARG A 207 21.52 43.93 11.37
C ARG A 207 22.39 43.09 12.30
N ARG A 208 21.81 42.45 13.32
CA ARG A 208 22.56 41.75 14.38
C ARG A 208 22.59 40.23 14.24
N PHE A 209 21.59 39.66 13.56
CA PHE A 209 21.44 38.21 13.41
C PHE A 209 21.45 37.81 11.94
N ALA A 210 21.86 36.57 11.68
CA ALA A 210 21.82 36.01 10.34
C ALA A 210 20.38 36.00 9.79
N ALA A 211 20.25 36.12 8.45
CA ALA A 211 18.96 36.14 7.77
C ALA A 211 18.05 34.93 8.09
N GLN A 212 18.65 33.79 8.44
CA GLN A 212 17.91 32.58 8.86
C GLN A 212 17.04 32.81 10.10
N VAL A 213 17.43 33.71 11.02
CA VAL A 213 16.63 34.04 12.22
C VAL A 213 15.33 34.73 11.81
N GLN A 214 15.41 35.72 10.92
CA GLN A 214 14.23 36.42 10.40
C GLN A 214 13.32 35.45 9.65
N LEU A 215 13.90 34.65 8.75
CA LEU A 215 13.18 33.63 7.99
C LEU A 215 12.43 32.66 8.90
N HIS A 216 13.09 32.18 9.95
CA HIS A 216 12.49 31.27 10.92
C HIS A 216 11.34 31.92 11.69
N LEU A 217 11.50 33.19 12.12
CA LEU A 217 10.43 33.94 12.79
C LEU A 217 9.23 34.19 11.85
N ASP A 218 9.47 34.50 10.58
CA ASP A 218 8.42 34.66 9.56
C ASP A 218 7.65 33.36 9.36
N GLN A 219 8.35 32.23 9.28
CA GLN A 219 7.74 30.91 9.14
C GLN A 219 6.97 30.49 10.39
N LEU A 220 7.51 30.75 11.57
CA LEU A 220 6.87 30.46 12.85
C LEU A 220 5.54 31.20 13.01
N LEU A 221 5.49 32.46 12.57
CA LEU A 221 4.29 33.31 12.59
C LEU A 221 3.36 33.10 11.38
N GLY A 222 3.70 32.21 10.45
CA GLY A 222 2.90 31.96 9.25
C GLY A 222 2.92 33.10 8.20
N GLN A 223 3.85 34.05 8.32
CA GLN A 223 4.04 35.14 7.34
C GLN A 223 4.73 34.66 6.07
N ARG A 224 5.52 33.58 6.18
CA ARG A 224 6.16 32.91 5.06
C ARG A 224 5.95 31.40 5.15
N ASN A 225 5.54 30.77 4.06
CA ASN A 225 5.36 29.33 4.04
C ASN A 225 6.71 28.61 4.05
N LEU A 226 6.81 27.55 4.84
CA LEU A 226 7.88 26.56 4.74
C LEU A 226 7.52 25.57 3.63
N GLY A 227 8.38 25.46 2.61
CA GLY A 227 8.24 24.42 1.59
C GLY A 227 8.55 23.06 2.21
N LEU A 228 7.53 22.26 2.44
CA LEU A 228 7.66 20.91 2.98
C LEU A 228 7.71 19.90 1.84
N ASP A 229 8.66 18.98 1.92
CA ASP A 229 8.61 17.74 1.13
C ASP A 229 7.61 16.80 1.80
N PHE A 230 6.66 16.32 1.01
CA PHE A 230 5.68 15.35 1.48
C PHE A 230 6.17 13.93 1.24
N TYR A 231 5.90 13.08 2.23
CA TYR A 231 6.12 11.65 2.15
C TYR A 231 5.37 11.11 0.95
N GLN A 232 6.12 10.58 -0.01
CA GLN A 232 5.59 9.80 -1.10
C GLN A 232 5.77 8.35 -0.70
N PRO A 233 4.68 7.58 -0.56
CA PRO A 233 4.85 6.16 -0.37
C PRO A 233 5.69 5.58 -1.53
N PRO A 234 6.51 4.55 -1.31
CA PRO A 234 7.23 3.88 -2.39
C PRO A 234 6.27 3.24 -3.39
N ASP A 235 6.60 3.23 -4.68
CA ASP A 235 5.79 2.55 -5.71
C ASP A 235 6.01 1.03 -5.74
N ARG A 236 6.83 0.52 -4.81
CA ARG A 236 7.06 -0.90 -4.60
C ARG A 236 6.94 -1.24 -3.12
N PHE A 237 6.42 -2.41 -2.82
CA PHE A 237 6.47 -2.99 -1.49
C PHE A 237 7.55 -4.06 -1.45
N GLU A 238 8.44 -3.99 -0.47
CA GLU A 238 9.45 -5.00 -0.21
C GLU A 238 9.61 -5.20 1.29
N THR A 239 9.50 -6.45 1.74
CA THR A 239 9.74 -6.82 3.13
C THR A 239 10.49 -8.14 3.19
N ARG A 240 11.41 -8.25 4.15
CA ARG A 240 12.27 -9.42 4.36
C ARG A 240 12.23 -9.79 5.84
N LEU A 241 11.95 -11.06 6.11
CA LEU A 241 11.87 -11.62 7.45
C LEU A 241 12.92 -12.73 7.59
N GLU A 242 13.84 -12.56 8.53
CA GLU A 242 14.75 -13.62 8.96
C GLU A 242 14.01 -14.58 9.91
N LEU A 243 14.12 -15.88 9.65
CA LEU A 243 13.52 -16.92 10.47
C LEU A 243 14.46 -17.27 11.62
N ASN A 244 13.89 -17.63 12.78
CA ASN A 244 14.68 -17.98 13.96
C ASN A 244 15.46 -19.30 13.79
N PHE A 245 15.01 -20.14 12.87
CA PHE A 245 15.60 -21.43 12.53
C PHE A 245 15.34 -21.74 11.06
N ASP A 246 16.18 -22.59 10.48
CA ASP A 246 16.04 -23.01 9.10
C ASP A 246 14.77 -23.86 8.92
N VAL A 247 13.96 -23.51 7.92
CA VAL A 247 12.64 -24.13 7.68
C VAL A 247 12.67 -24.97 6.40
N GLU A 248 12.34 -26.26 6.53
CA GLU A 248 12.30 -27.20 5.39
C GLU A 248 10.87 -27.51 4.90
N SER A 249 9.84 -27.11 5.65
CA SER A 249 8.43 -27.42 5.36
C SER A 249 7.63 -26.18 4.99
N HIS A 250 6.80 -26.27 3.96
CA HIS A 250 5.87 -25.21 3.58
C HIS A 250 4.91 -24.82 4.72
N GLN A 251 4.55 -25.74 5.63
CA GLN A 251 3.59 -25.47 6.71
C GLN A 251 4.12 -24.44 7.70
N ALA A 252 5.43 -24.52 8.02
CA ALA A 252 6.07 -23.59 8.93
C ALA A 252 6.23 -22.18 8.33
N LEU A 253 6.20 -22.04 6.99
CA LEU A 253 6.25 -20.76 6.31
C LEU A 253 4.90 -20.02 6.29
N LEU A 254 3.78 -20.71 6.56
CA LEU A 254 2.45 -20.11 6.48
C LEU A 254 2.23 -18.99 7.51
N PHE A 255 2.72 -19.16 8.74
CA PHE A 255 2.57 -18.12 9.78
C PHE A 255 3.37 -16.85 9.44
N PRO A 256 4.68 -16.94 9.13
CA PRO A 256 5.46 -15.81 8.59
C PRO A 256 4.81 -15.15 7.37
N LEU A 257 4.34 -15.96 6.41
CA LEU A 257 3.71 -15.47 5.19
C LEU A 257 2.45 -14.66 5.47
N ARG A 258 1.58 -15.14 6.38
CA ARG A 258 0.37 -14.42 6.77
C ARG A 258 0.67 -13.05 7.35
N ARG A 259 1.72 -12.95 8.18
CA ARG A 259 2.19 -11.67 8.72
C ARG A 259 2.65 -10.73 7.60
N MET A 260 3.52 -11.20 6.70
CA MET A 260 4.03 -10.37 5.59
C MET A 260 2.91 -9.91 4.64
N LEU A 261 1.88 -10.73 4.43
CA LEU A 261 0.72 -10.36 3.62
C LEU A 261 -0.23 -9.38 4.31
N ASN A 262 -0.32 -9.41 5.65
CA ASN A 262 -1.01 -8.35 6.39
C ASN A 262 -0.26 -7.01 6.23
N ASP A 263 1.07 -7.03 6.28
CA ASP A 263 1.88 -5.82 6.07
C ASP A 263 1.69 -5.28 4.64
N LEU A 264 1.68 -6.16 3.63
CA LEU A 264 1.36 -5.79 2.25
C LEU A 264 -0.04 -5.18 2.13
N ALA A 265 -1.07 -5.82 2.68
CA ALA A 265 -2.44 -5.32 2.64
C ALA A 265 -2.58 -3.94 3.29
N ALA A 266 -1.92 -3.71 4.43
CA ALA A 266 -1.90 -2.42 5.09
C ALA A 266 -1.22 -1.34 4.22
N PHE A 267 -0.12 -1.69 3.55
CA PHE A 267 0.56 -0.81 2.61
C PHE A 267 -0.31 -0.45 1.40
N LEU A 268 -0.95 -1.44 0.78
CA LEU A 268 -1.85 -1.27 -0.36
C LEU A 268 -3.05 -0.39 0.01
N ALA A 269 -3.66 -0.63 1.18
CA ALA A 269 -4.76 0.18 1.69
C ALA A 269 -4.35 1.63 1.93
N GLY A 270 -3.14 1.87 2.45
CA GLY A 270 -2.60 3.21 2.65
C GLY A 270 -2.37 3.97 1.35
N ARG A 271 -2.05 3.27 0.26
CA ARG A 271 -1.88 3.84 -1.09
C ARG A 271 -3.15 3.91 -1.94
N ASP A 272 -4.27 3.42 -1.41
CA ASP A 272 -5.51 3.17 -2.16
C ASP A 272 -5.29 2.39 -3.48
N CYS A 273 -4.40 1.41 -3.42
CA CYS A 273 -4.09 0.51 -4.53
C CYS A 273 -4.32 -0.95 -4.14
N GLY A 274 -4.11 -1.84 -5.10
CA GLY A 274 -4.10 -3.28 -4.91
C GLY A 274 -2.84 -3.86 -5.52
N VAL A 275 -2.65 -5.16 -5.37
CA VAL A 275 -1.59 -5.91 -6.02
C VAL A 275 -2.21 -6.84 -7.06
N GLN A 276 -1.62 -6.87 -8.25
CA GLN A 276 -1.97 -7.88 -9.26
C GLN A 276 -0.90 -8.96 -9.35
N ARG A 277 0.35 -8.64 -9.01
CA ARG A 277 1.46 -9.59 -9.00
C ARG A 277 2.43 -9.31 -7.84
N PHE A 278 2.84 -10.37 -7.16
CA PHE A 278 3.92 -10.31 -6.18
C PHE A 278 4.76 -11.59 -6.21
N CYS A 279 5.97 -11.49 -5.69
CA CYS A 279 6.93 -12.57 -5.62
C CYS A 279 7.28 -12.87 -4.16
N LEU A 280 7.39 -14.16 -3.83
CA LEU A 280 8.01 -14.63 -2.60
C LEU A 280 9.35 -15.28 -2.96
N HIS A 281 10.40 -14.81 -2.31
CA HIS A 281 11.74 -15.38 -2.36
C HIS A 281 11.96 -16.17 -1.07
N LEU A 282 12.09 -17.49 -1.21
CA LEU A 282 12.53 -18.37 -0.15
C LEU A 282 14.06 -18.41 -0.22
N GLU A 283 14.71 -17.60 0.63
CA GLU A 283 16.16 -17.46 0.61
C GLU A 283 16.80 -18.61 1.40
N HIS A 284 17.66 -19.37 0.75
CA HIS A 284 18.35 -20.51 1.34
C HIS A 284 19.68 -20.10 1.97
N ALA A 285 20.18 -20.91 2.91
CA ALA A 285 21.51 -20.68 3.49
C ALA A 285 22.63 -20.82 2.45
N GLU A 286 22.47 -21.77 1.53
CA GLU A 286 23.37 -22.01 0.40
C GLU A 286 22.54 -22.24 -0.88
N GLY A 287 23.02 -21.71 -2.01
CA GLY A 287 22.35 -21.84 -3.31
C GLY A 287 21.42 -20.68 -3.68
N PRO A 288 20.77 -20.74 -4.86
CA PRO A 288 19.88 -19.68 -5.33
C PRO A 288 18.52 -19.72 -4.64
N ASP A 289 17.91 -18.54 -4.42
CA ASP A 289 16.55 -18.43 -3.86
C ASP A 289 15.53 -19.25 -4.66
N THR A 290 14.61 -19.91 -3.96
CA THR A 290 13.42 -20.44 -4.61
C THR A 290 12.40 -19.33 -4.79
N LEU A 291 12.06 -19.03 -6.04
CA LEU A 291 11.12 -17.95 -6.40
C LEU A 291 9.70 -18.50 -6.61
N LEU A 292 8.76 -18.03 -5.80
CA LEU A 292 7.33 -18.25 -6.01
C LEU A 292 6.66 -16.98 -6.54
N LYS A 293 6.16 -17.03 -7.77
CA LYS A 293 5.40 -15.94 -8.38
C LYS A 293 3.91 -16.14 -8.12
N VAL A 294 3.25 -15.11 -7.60
CA VAL A 294 1.79 -15.08 -7.39
C VAL A 294 1.21 -13.99 -8.26
N GLY A 295 0.34 -14.37 -9.19
CA GLY A 295 -0.37 -13.46 -10.08
C GLY A 295 -1.88 -13.62 -9.93
N LEU A 296 -2.59 -12.50 -10.00
CA LEU A 296 -4.04 -12.36 -9.89
C LEU A 296 -4.61 -11.74 -11.17
N LEU A 297 -5.90 -11.93 -11.43
CA LEU A 297 -6.61 -11.39 -12.58
C LEU A 297 -7.11 -9.98 -12.34
N ALA A 298 -7.41 -9.63 -11.09
CA ALA A 298 -7.79 -8.29 -10.67
C ALA A 298 -6.88 -7.83 -9.53
N ALA A 299 -6.75 -6.51 -9.39
CA ALA A 299 -6.09 -5.91 -8.24
C ALA A 299 -6.80 -6.37 -6.96
N GLU A 300 -6.06 -6.92 -6.02
CA GLU A 300 -6.58 -7.35 -4.72
C GLU A 300 -5.79 -6.67 -3.60
N ARG A 301 -6.44 -6.40 -2.47
CA ARG A 301 -5.78 -5.87 -1.28
C ARG A 301 -6.15 -6.58 0.01
N ASP A 302 -7.11 -7.51 -0.02
CA ASP A 302 -7.49 -8.31 1.14
C ASP A 302 -6.41 -9.33 1.50
N ALA A 303 -5.90 -9.24 2.73
CA ALA A 303 -4.81 -10.09 3.20
C ALA A 303 -5.18 -11.58 3.22
N ALA A 304 -6.44 -11.93 3.53
CA ALA A 304 -6.88 -13.31 3.61
C ALA A 304 -6.96 -13.95 2.22
N MET A 305 -7.46 -13.21 1.23
CA MET A 305 -7.49 -13.68 -0.17
C MET A 305 -6.07 -13.85 -0.73
N LEU A 306 -5.20 -12.85 -0.53
CA LEU A 306 -3.80 -12.94 -0.95
C LEU A 306 -3.09 -14.15 -0.31
N PHE A 307 -3.39 -14.42 0.97
CA PHE A 307 -2.85 -15.58 1.69
C PHE A 307 -3.32 -16.91 1.10
N GLU A 308 -4.61 -17.07 0.81
CA GLU A 308 -5.12 -18.31 0.21
C GLU A 308 -4.51 -18.59 -1.17
N LEU A 309 -4.32 -17.55 -1.99
CA LEU A 309 -3.69 -17.67 -3.31
C LEU A 309 -2.20 -18.04 -3.20
N ALA A 310 -1.47 -17.38 -2.30
CA ALA A 310 -0.07 -17.69 -2.05
C ALA A 310 0.11 -19.10 -1.48
N ARG A 311 -0.74 -19.51 -0.52
CA ARG A 311 -0.76 -20.85 0.07
C ARG A 311 -0.98 -21.91 -1.01
N GLY A 312 -1.99 -21.73 -1.87
CA GLY A 312 -2.30 -22.69 -2.94
C GLY A 312 -1.16 -22.87 -3.96
N ARG A 313 -0.31 -21.85 -4.15
CA ARG A 313 0.88 -21.92 -5.02
C ARG A 313 2.12 -22.45 -4.27
N LEU A 314 2.20 -22.26 -2.95
CA LEU A 314 3.30 -22.72 -2.11
C LEU A 314 3.21 -24.23 -1.81
N GLU A 315 2.01 -24.77 -1.57
CA GLU A 315 1.80 -26.19 -1.27
C GLU A 315 2.38 -27.19 -2.30
N PRO A 316 2.21 -26.98 -3.62
CA PRO A 316 2.81 -27.88 -4.62
C PRO A 316 4.31 -27.60 -4.86
N LEU A 317 4.87 -26.52 -4.30
CA LEU A 317 6.26 -26.13 -4.52
C LEU A 317 7.21 -27.03 -3.72
N ARG A 318 8.20 -27.62 -4.40
CA ARG A 318 9.28 -28.32 -3.70
C ARG A 318 10.29 -27.30 -3.17
N ILE A 319 10.56 -27.37 -1.87
CA ILE A 319 11.60 -26.60 -1.21
C ILE A 319 12.90 -27.41 -1.32
N PRO A 320 13.87 -27.00 -2.16
CA PRO A 320 15.06 -27.81 -2.45
C PRO A 320 16.10 -27.79 -1.33
N ALA A 321 16.07 -26.76 -0.49
CA ALA A 321 17.00 -26.56 0.61
C ALA A 321 16.31 -25.81 1.77
N PRO A 322 16.84 -25.87 3.00
CA PRO A 322 16.27 -25.14 4.14
C PRO A 322 16.20 -23.64 3.88
N VAL A 323 15.12 -23.01 4.30
CA VAL A 323 14.83 -21.57 4.12
C VAL A 323 15.24 -20.82 5.37
N ARG A 324 16.07 -19.80 5.21
CA ARG A 324 16.54 -18.94 6.30
C ARG A 324 15.81 -17.60 6.35
N ASN A 325 15.43 -17.06 5.20
CA ASN A 325 14.68 -15.82 5.12
C ASN A 325 13.52 -15.95 4.14
N LEU A 326 12.45 -15.21 4.42
CA LEU A 326 11.33 -15.04 3.52
C LEU A 326 11.29 -13.58 3.08
N ARG A 327 11.32 -13.33 1.78
CA ARG A 327 11.27 -11.98 1.20
C ARG A 327 10.09 -11.86 0.25
N LEU A 328 9.26 -10.83 0.44
CA LEU A 328 8.09 -10.54 -0.37
C LEU A 328 8.33 -9.25 -1.13
N VAL A 329 8.06 -9.27 -2.44
CA VAL A 329 8.24 -8.12 -3.34
C VAL A 329 6.98 -7.94 -4.19
N ALA A 330 6.41 -6.74 -4.17
CA ALA A 330 5.30 -6.34 -5.05
C ALA A 330 5.65 -5.02 -5.75
N GLU A 331 5.75 -5.05 -7.07
CA GLU A 331 6.09 -3.88 -7.90
C GLU A 331 4.91 -3.41 -8.74
N ASP A 332 3.96 -4.30 -9.04
CA ASP A 332 2.79 -4.01 -9.86
C ASP A 332 1.58 -3.70 -8.98
N LEU A 333 1.39 -2.41 -8.73
CA LEU A 333 0.45 -1.86 -7.74
C LEU A 333 -0.68 -1.02 -8.39
N PRO A 334 -1.56 -1.63 -9.22
CA PRO A 334 -2.63 -0.89 -9.89
C PRO A 334 -3.68 -0.33 -8.90
N PRO A 335 -4.46 0.69 -9.30
CA PRO A 335 -5.57 1.21 -8.49
C PRO A 335 -6.53 0.09 -8.08
N PHE A 336 -6.97 0.11 -6.83
CA PHE A 336 -7.95 -0.84 -6.35
C PHE A 336 -9.35 -0.26 -6.46
N VAL A 337 -10.18 -0.90 -7.28
CA VAL A 337 -11.60 -0.56 -7.39
C VAL A 337 -12.38 -1.63 -6.64
N PRO A 338 -12.93 -1.34 -5.44
CA PRO A 338 -13.75 -2.31 -4.72
C PRO A 338 -14.96 -2.69 -5.58
N GLN A 339 -15.33 -3.98 -5.56
CA GLN A 339 -16.54 -4.43 -6.23
C GLN A 339 -17.76 -3.72 -5.61
N HIS A 340 -18.62 -3.17 -6.47
CA HIS A 340 -19.88 -2.57 -6.04
C HIS A 340 -20.75 -3.66 -5.39
N GLN A 341 -20.97 -3.55 -4.08
CA GLN A 341 -22.00 -4.33 -3.40
C GLN A 341 -23.34 -3.62 -3.55
N ALA A 342 -24.38 -4.35 -3.96
CA ALA A 342 -25.73 -3.82 -3.96
C ALA A 342 -26.16 -3.54 -2.50
N LEU A 343 -26.79 -2.39 -2.25
CA LEU A 343 -27.28 -2.01 -0.91
C LEU A 343 -28.32 -3.02 -0.36
N PHE A 344 -28.95 -3.79 -1.25
CA PHE A 344 -29.87 -4.88 -0.93
C PHE A 344 -29.50 -6.09 -1.77
N ASP A 345 -28.84 -7.08 -1.16
CA ASP A 345 -28.47 -8.33 -1.83
C ASP A 345 -29.40 -9.46 -1.37
N PRO A 346 -30.19 -10.09 -2.25
CA PRO A 346 -30.96 -11.27 -1.90
C PRO A 346 -30.00 -12.47 -1.74
N ARG A 347 -29.47 -12.66 -0.53
CA ARG A 347 -28.73 -13.85 -0.07
C ARG A 347 -27.43 -14.19 -0.83
N ALA A 348 -26.36 -13.46 -0.53
CA ALA A 348 -24.98 -13.82 -0.84
C ALA A 348 -24.38 -14.85 0.16
N GLN A 349 -25.00 -16.01 0.36
CA GLN A 349 -24.47 -17.01 1.31
C GLN A 349 -23.79 -18.24 0.72
N GLN A 350 -23.85 -18.51 -0.59
CA GLN A 350 -23.17 -19.68 -1.18
C GLN A 350 -22.63 -19.53 -2.61
N ALA A 351 -22.73 -18.37 -3.25
CA ALA A 351 -22.10 -18.18 -4.56
C ALA A 351 -20.67 -17.68 -4.38
N GLN A 352 -19.68 -18.56 -4.55
CA GLN A 352 -18.29 -18.11 -4.76
C GLN A 352 -18.29 -17.14 -5.95
N PRO A 353 -17.75 -15.92 -5.80
CA PRO A 353 -17.62 -15.00 -6.93
C PRO A 353 -16.87 -15.69 -8.06
N TRP A 354 -17.38 -15.58 -9.30
CA TRP A 354 -16.82 -16.31 -10.46
C TRP A 354 -15.30 -16.06 -10.62
N ALA A 355 -14.86 -14.85 -10.26
CA ALA A 355 -13.45 -14.47 -10.24
C ALA A 355 -12.63 -15.36 -9.28
N GLN A 356 -13.11 -15.59 -8.06
CA GLN A 356 -12.39 -16.38 -7.05
C GLN A 356 -12.31 -17.86 -7.44
N LEU A 357 -13.39 -18.43 -7.98
CA LEU A 357 -13.38 -19.81 -8.46
C LEU A 357 -12.44 -19.97 -9.66
N ARG A 358 -12.43 -19.01 -10.58
CA ARG A 358 -11.49 -18.97 -11.71
C ARG A 358 -10.04 -18.93 -11.25
N GLU A 359 -9.70 -18.12 -10.25
CA GLU A 359 -8.34 -18.08 -9.70
C GLU A 359 -7.91 -19.40 -9.10
N ARG A 360 -8.79 -20.03 -8.32
CA ARG A 360 -8.50 -21.35 -7.74
C ARG A 360 -8.26 -22.40 -8.81
N LEU A 361 -9.01 -22.35 -9.91
CA LEU A 361 -8.82 -23.27 -11.04
C LEU A 361 -7.47 -23.03 -11.72
N ARG A 362 -7.04 -21.78 -11.93
CA ARG A 362 -5.71 -21.48 -12.51
C ARG A 362 -4.57 -21.87 -11.58
N ALA A 363 -4.67 -21.54 -10.30
CA ALA A 363 -3.66 -21.90 -9.31
C ALA A 363 -3.46 -23.42 -9.23
N ARG A 364 -4.52 -24.21 -9.47
CA ARG A 364 -4.48 -25.67 -9.40
C ARG A 364 -4.15 -26.36 -10.73
N LEU A 365 -4.67 -25.86 -11.85
CA LEU A 365 -4.58 -26.51 -13.16
C LEU A 365 -3.49 -25.91 -14.07
N GLY A 366 -2.90 -24.78 -13.68
CA GLY A 366 -1.92 -24.03 -14.46
C GLY A 366 -2.54 -22.84 -15.21
N ASP A 367 -1.70 -21.86 -15.54
CA ASP A 367 -2.16 -20.58 -16.09
C ASP A 367 -2.76 -20.72 -17.51
N GLU A 368 -2.37 -21.76 -18.25
CA GLU A 368 -2.88 -22.11 -19.59
C GLU A 368 -4.20 -22.90 -19.60
N ALA A 369 -4.59 -23.48 -18.46
CA ALA A 369 -5.73 -24.40 -18.40
C ALA A 369 -7.09 -23.69 -18.41
N VAL A 370 -7.13 -22.38 -18.16
CA VAL A 370 -8.36 -21.58 -18.11
C VAL A 370 -8.26 -20.41 -19.08
N LYS A 371 -8.97 -20.52 -20.21
CA LYS A 371 -8.94 -19.53 -21.31
C LYS A 371 -10.26 -18.78 -21.42
N GLY A 372 -10.19 -17.54 -21.90
CA GLY A 372 -11.37 -16.75 -22.25
C GLY A 372 -11.80 -16.98 -23.70
N LEU A 373 -13.07 -16.73 -23.99
CA LEU A 373 -13.57 -16.63 -25.36
C LEU A 373 -13.67 -15.15 -25.73
N GLY A 374 -13.04 -14.78 -26.85
CA GLY A 374 -13.15 -13.45 -27.44
C GLY A 374 -13.86 -13.51 -28.79
N ALA A 375 -14.62 -12.47 -29.13
CA ALA A 375 -15.16 -12.30 -30.48
C ALA A 375 -14.07 -11.73 -31.40
N ALA A 376 -13.98 -12.25 -32.62
CA ALA A 376 -13.10 -11.75 -33.67
C ALA A 376 -13.97 -11.12 -34.77
N ALA A 377 -13.48 -10.04 -35.40
CA ALA A 377 -14.19 -9.32 -36.45
C ALA A 377 -14.09 -10.04 -37.80
N ASP A 378 -14.56 -11.29 -37.85
CA ASP A 378 -14.66 -12.10 -39.06
C ASP A 378 -16.10 -12.59 -39.22
N HIS A 379 -16.63 -12.51 -40.44
CA HIS A 379 -17.98 -12.95 -40.75
C HIS A 379 -18.08 -14.48 -40.84
N ARG A 380 -16.98 -15.18 -41.12
CA ARG A 380 -16.90 -16.64 -41.20
C ARG A 380 -17.12 -17.24 -39.79
N PRO A 381 -18.11 -18.14 -39.60
CA PRO A 381 -18.47 -18.62 -38.27
C PRO A 381 -17.32 -19.26 -37.50
N GLU A 382 -16.43 -19.96 -38.20
CA GLU A 382 -15.29 -20.67 -37.62
C GLU A 382 -14.19 -19.70 -37.14
N CYS A 383 -14.16 -18.49 -37.71
CA CYS A 383 -13.17 -17.45 -37.44
C CYS A 383 -13.74 -16.27 -36.62
N ALA A 384 -15.05 -16.28 -36.32
CA ALA A 384 -15.74 -15.21 -35.61
C ALA A 384 -15.44 -15.18 -34.09
N TRP A 385 -14.64 -16.13 -33.60
CA TRP A 385 -14.23 -16.23 -32.21
C TRP A 385 -12.77 -16.71 -32.12
N GLN A 386 -12.13 -16.40 -31.01
CA GLN A 386 -10.78 -16.87 -30.70
C GLN A 386 -10.63 -17.16 -29.22
N LEU A 387 -9.70 -18.05 -28.89
CA LEU A 387 -9.20 -18.17 -27.52
C LEU A 387 -8.39 -16.91 -27.23
N ALA A 388 -8.87 -16.09 -26.29
CA ALA A 388 -8.23 -14.85 -25.92
C ALA A 388 -7.51 -15.01 -24.57
N GLU A 389 -6.39 -14.30 -24.44
CA GLU A 389 -5.90 -13.92 -23.12
C GLU A 389 -6.97 -13.05 -22.44
N GLN A 390 -7.17 -13.29 -21.15
CA GLN A 390 -8.40 -12.91 -20.45
C GLN A 390 -8.62 -11.38 -20.46
N GLY A 391 -9.86 -10.95 -20.73
CA GLY A 391 -10.28 -9.54 -20.60
C GLY A 391 -10.52 -8.78 -21.90
N ALA A 392 -10.25 -9.38 -23.07
CA ALA A 392 -10.62 -8.78 -24.35
C ALA A 392 -12.15 -8.81 -24.53
N GLN A 393 -12.84 -7.74 -24.14
CA GLN A 393 -14.24 -7.53 -24.48
C GLN A 393 -14.34 -7.29 -25.99
N GLY A 394 -14.64 -8.35 -26.75
CA GLY A 394 -14.97 -8.24 -28.16
C GLY A 394 -16.37 -7.65 -28.30
N ASN A 395 -16.46 -6.41 -28.75
CA ASN A 395 -17.73 -5.69 -28.90
C ASN A 395 -18.32 -5.95 -30.29
N MET A 396 -18.73 -7.19 -30.57
CA MET A 396 -19.42 -7.54 -31.82
C MET A 396 -20.93 -7.61 -31.58
N PRO A 397 -21.72 -6.71 -32.19
CA PRO A 397 -23.18 -6.77 -32.10
C PRO A 397 -23.69 -7.90 -33.01
N VAL A 398 -23.83 -9.11 -32.46
CA VAL A 398 -24.58 -10.18 -33.11
C VAL A 398 -26.00 -10.15 -32.56
N ALA A 399 -27.00 -10.04 -33.45
CA ALA A 399 -28.39 -10.13 -33.03
C ALA A 399 -28.65 -11.50 -32.36
N PRO A 400 -29.18 -11.54 -31.12
CA PRO A 400 -29.45 -12.79 -30.43
C PRO A 400 -30.29 -13.75 -31.29
N GLY A 401 -29.84 -14.99 -31.43
CA GLY A 401 -30.57 -16.04 -32.17
C GLY A 401 -30.41 -16.00 -33.70
N SER A 402 -29.58 -15.12 -34.26
CA SER A 402 -29.26 -15.11 -35.70
C SER A 402 -28.38 -16.29 -36.13
N ARG A 403 -27.45 -16.73 -35.26
CA ARG A 403 -26.51 -17.83 -35.50
C ARG A 403 -26.48 -18.80 -34.30
N PRO A 404 -26.18 -20.10 -34.50
CA PRO A 404 -26.11 -21.09 -33.44
C PRO A 404 -24.94 -20.85 -32.48
N GLY A 405 -25.12 -21.19 -31.20
CA GLY A 405 -24.04 -21.15 -30.21
C GLY A 405 -23.10 -22.35 -30.26
N TRP A 406 -23.46 -23.40 -31.01
CA TRP A 406 -22.65 -24.61 -31.16
C TRP A 406 -22.40 -24.92 -32.63
N LEU A 407 -21.13 -24.85 -33.04
CA LEU A 407 -20.66 -25.32 -34.35
C LEU A 407 -20.06 -26.72 -34.23
N LEU A 408 -20.28 -27.53 -35.26
CA LEU A 408 -19.64 -28.83 -35.41
C LEU A 408 -18.15 -28.66 -35.77
N SER A 409 -17.31 -29.59 -35.32
CA SER A 409 -15.89 -29.59 -35.68
C SER A 409 -15.65 -29.78 -37.18
N ALA A 410 -16.58 -30.45 -37.87
CA ALA A 410 -16.62 -30.56 -39.32
C ALA A 410 -18.09 -30.54 -39.80
N PRO A 411 -18.40 -29.84 -40.91
CA PRO A 411 -19.76 -29.84 -41.47
C PRO A 411 -20.18 -31.23 -41.96
N ILE A 412 -21.47 -31.54 -41.85
CA ILE A 412 -22.05 -32.84 -42.24
C ILE A 412 -23.01 -32.63 -43.42
N ALA A 413 -22.83 -33.39 -44.50
CA ALA A 413 -23.76 -33.34 -45.64
C ALA A 413 -25.15 -33.88 -45.23
N LEU A 414 -26.19 -33.16 -45.60
CA LEU A 414 -27.58 -33.54 -45.35
C LEU A 414 -28.24 -34.03 -46.65
N ASP A 415 -29.06 -35.07 -46.51
CA ASP A 415 -29.95 -35.50 -47.57
C ASP A 415 -31.17 -34.57 -47.68
N ASP A 416 -31.59 -34.23 -48.90
CA ASP A 416 -32.70 -33.30 -49.16
C ASP A 416 -34.03 -33.72 -48.51
N ALA A 417 -34.20 -35.01 -48.21
CA ALA A 417 -35.40 -35.53 -47.56
C ALA A 417 -35.41 -35.32 -46.03
N ALA A 418 -34.28 -34.94 -45.42
CA ALA A 418 -34.08 -34.98 -43.97
C ALA A 418 -34.46 -33.69 -43.23
N TYR A 419 -34.75 -32.60 -43.94
CA TYR A 419 -34.95 -31.28 -43.33
C TYR A 419 -35.98 -30.40 -44.04
N GLN A 420 -36.45 -29.36 -43.34
CA GLN A 420 -37.23 -28.26 -43.88
C GLN A 420 -36.48 -26.95 -43.66
N VAL A 421 -36.30 -26.16 -44.73
CA VAL A 421 -35.66 -24.84 -44.67
C VAL A 421 -36.63 -23.81 -44.10
N GLN A 422 -36.15 -23.02 -43.15
CA GLN A 422 -36.89 -21.96 -42.49
C GLN A 422 -36.34 -20.58 -42.88
N GLY A 423 -37.20 -19.73 -43.43
CA GLY A 423 -36.88 -18.33 -43.71
C GLY A 423 -35.94 -18.13 -44.91
N TYR A 424 -35.24 -16.99 -44.89
CA TYR A 424 -34.34 -16.57 -45.96
C TYR A 424 -32.89 -16.99 -45.70
N ALA A 425 -32.11 -17.08 -46.77
CA ALA A 425 -30.69 -17.37 -46.68
C ALA A 425 -29.91 -16.17 -46.12
N GLU A 426 -28.98 -16.42 -45.21
CA GLU A 426 -27.89 -15.50 -44.88
C GLU A 426 -26.71 -15.81 -45.80
N ARG A 427 -26.35 -14.86 -46.67
CA ARG A 427 -25.19 -15.00 -47.55
C ARG A 427 -23.92 -14.52 -46.84
N ILE A 428 -22.91 -15.37 -46.81
CA ILE A 428 -21.57 -15.02 -46.32
C ILE A 428 -20.58 -15.21 -47.46
N GLU A 429 -20.02 -14.09 -47.91
CA GLU A 429 -18.90 -14.01 -48.86
C GLU A 429 -17.73 -13.29 -48.17
N SER A 430 -16.71 -14.04 -47.76
CA SER A 430 -15.63 -13.53 -46.89
C SER A 430 -14.35 -14.36 -47.05
N GLY A 431 -13.19 -13.83 -46.62
CA GLY A 431 -11.92 -14.57 -46.63
C GLY A 431 -11.11 -14.48 -47.93
N TRP A 432 -11.53 -13.66 -48.89
CA TRP A 432 -10.79 -13.43 -50.14
C TRP A 432 -9.40 -12.78 -49.93
N TRP A 433 -9.17 -12.13 -48.79
CA TRP A 433 -7.92 -11.45 -48.45
C TRP A 433 -6.86 -12.36 -47.79
N ASP A 434 -7.24 -13.52 -47.26
CA ASP A 434 -6.33 -14.44 -46.56
C ASP A 434 -6.23 -15.83 -47.21
N GLY A 435 -6.81 -15.98 -48.41
CA GLY A 435 -6.79 -17.23 -49.16
C GLY A 435 -7.82 -18.26 -48.69
N GLY A 436 -8.64 -17.95 -47.68
CA GLY A 436 -9.76 -18.76 -47.22
C GLY A 436 -11.11 -18.25 -47.72
N ASP A 437 -11.23 -17.94 -49.02
CA ASP A 437 -12.47 -17.44 -49.65
C ASP A 437 -13.60 -18.46 -49.45
N VAL A 438 -14.70 -18.01 -48.87
CA VAL A 438 -15.93 -18.79 -48.73
C VAL A 438 -17.09 -18.00 -49.31
N ARG A 439 -17.95 -18.69 -50.08
CA ARG A 439 -19.19 -18.15 -50.63
C ARG A 439 -20.32 -19.11 -50.32
N ARG A 440 -21.09 -18.80 -49.27
CA ARG A 440 -22.04 -19.74 -48.67
C ARG A 440 -23.38 -19.07 -48.42
N ASP A 441 -24.45 -19.74 -48.80
CA ASP A 441 -25.81 -19.39 -48.40
C ASP A 441 -26.21 -20.26 -47.21
N TYR A 442 -26.36 -19.65 -46.04
CA TYR A 442 -26.75 -20.30 -44.80
C TYR A 442 -28.27 -20.27 -44.61
N TYR A 443 -28.82 -21.41 -44.26
CA TYR A 443 -30.23 -21.63 -44.01
C TYR A 443 -30.42 -22.14 -42.58
N ARG A 444 -31.49 -21.66 -41.94
CA ARG A 444 -32.01 -22.34 -40.76
C ARG A 444 -32.81 -23.52 -41.25
N ILE A 445 -32.61 -24.67 -40.62
CA ILE A 445 -33.33 -25.89 -40.98
C ILE A 445 -33.97 -26.51 -39.74
N GLU A 446 -35.07 -27.20 -39.94
CA GLU A 446 -35.68 -28.07 -38.95
C GLU A 446 -35.67 -29.51 -39.48
N THR A 447 -35.07 -30.40 -38.71
CA THR A 447 -35.04 -31.84 -39.02
C THR A 447 -36.39 -32.49 -38.73
N ARG A 448 -36.60 -33.71 -39.24
CA ARG A 448 -37.82 -34.48 -38.95
C ARG A 448 -38.06 -34.72 -37.46
N ASP A 449 -36.99 -34.76 -36.67
CA ASP A 449 -37.04 -34.97 -35.22
C ASP A 449 -37.23 -33.65 -34.43
N GLY A 450 -37.47 -32.53 -35.13
CA GLY A 450 -37.70 -31.21 -34.52
C GLY A 450 -36.42 -30.47 -34.10
N LEU A 451 -35.23 -31.00 -34.41
CA LEU A 451 -33.97 -30.32 -34.12
C LEU A 451 -33.75 -29.17 -35.10
N ARG A 452 -33.32 -28.02 -34.57
CA ARG A 452 -33.06 -26.79 -35.35
C ARG A 452 -31.58 -26.65 -35.66
N GLY A 453 -31.24 -26.84 -36.93
CA GLY A 453 -29.88 -26.74 -37.43
C GLY A 453 -29.61 -25.44 -38.19
N TRP A 454 -28.33 -25.14 -38.35
CA TRP A 454 -27.82 -24.11 -39.24
C TRP A 454 -26.94 -24.78 -40.28
N ALA A 455 -27.34 -24.70 -41.54
CA ALA A 455 -26.73 -25.45 -42.62
C ALA A 455 -26.51 -24.57 -43.84
N TYR A 456 -25.40 -24.75 -44.55
CA TYR A 456 -25.04 -23.91 -45.69
C TYR A 456 -24.98 -24.68 -46.99
N ARG A 457 -25.19 -23.96 -48.09
CA ARG A 457 -24.87 -24.42 -49.43
C ARG A 457 -23.66 -23.65 -49.93
N ASP A 458 -22.63 -24.36 -50.38
CA ASP A 458 -21.49 -23.75 -51.04
C ASP A 458 -21.93 -23.27 -52.43
N LEU A 459 -21.63 -22.01 -52.76
CA LEU A 459 -21.96 -21.41 -54.06
C LEU A 459 -20.84 -21.61 -55.09
N SER A 460 -19.65 -22.00 -54.62
CA SER A 460 -18.47 -22.26 -55.46
C SER A 460 -18.53 -23.64 -56.12
N GLN A 461 -19.28 -24.57 -55.51
CA GLN A 461 -19.46 -25.95 -55.98
C GLN A 461 -20.93 -26.35 -55.86
N ALA A 462 -21.50 -26.93 -56.91
CA ALA A 462 -22.84 -27.50 -56.81
C ALA A 462 -22.80 -28.73 -55.88
N GLY A 463 -23.63 -28.75 -54.84
CA GLY A 463 -23.59 -29.81 -53.83
C GLY A 463 -24.76 -29.75 -52.85
N PRO A 464 -24.82 -30.72 -51.91
CA PRO A 464 -25.86 -30.80 -50.90
C PRO A 464 -25.75 -29.66 -49.89
N LEU A 465 -26.75 -29.57 -49.01
CA LEU A 465 -26.70 -28.69 -47.84
C LEU A 465 -25.80 -29.30 -46.76
N TRP A 466 -24.94 -28.50 -46.14
CA TRP A 466 -23.98 -28.92 -45.12
C TRP A 466 -24.39 -28.37 -43.76
N LEU A 467 -24.77 -29.24 -42.83
CA LEU A 467 -25.03 -28.88 -41.44
C LEU A 467 -23.74 -28.42 -40.78
N GLN A 468 -23.74 -27.21 -40.22
CA GLN A 468 -22.57 -26.61 -39.58
C GLN A 468 -22.76 -26.36 -38.08
N GLY A 469 -24.00 -26.23 -37.59
CA GLY A 469 -24.24 -26.01 -36.17
C GLY A 469 -25.67 -26.26 -35.72
N TRP A 470 -25.86 -26.27 -34.41
CA TRP A 470 -27.15 -26.51 -33.75
C TRP A 470 -27.57 -25.30 -32.92
N PHE A 471 -28.83 -24.91 -33.04
CA PHE A 471 -29.44 -23.96 -32.12
C PHE A 471 -29.79 -24.66 -30.80
N ALA A 472 -29.68 -23.91 -29.69
CA ALA A 472 -30.07 -24.37 -28.36
C ALA A 472 -31.60 -24.38 -28.16
#